data_AF-A0AAV6U6P4-F1
#
_entry.id   AF-A0AAV6U6P4-F1
#
_cell.length_a   1.000
_cell.length_b   1.000
_cell.length_c   1.000
_cell.angle_alpha   90.00
_cell.angle_beta   90.00
_cell.angle_gamma   90.00
#
_symmetry.space_group_name_H-M   'P 1'
#
loop_
_entity.id
_entity.type
_entity.pdbx_description
1 polymer ?
#
loop_
_entity_poly.entity_id
_entity_poly.type
_entity_poly.pdbx_seq_one_letter_code
_entity_poly.pdbx_strand_id
1 'polypeptide(L)'
;MIAKVLLIAALAGVSLAQHYGAPAYGAPAYGHEEKYQPQPYDFGYETNDDYGTTTFRKESGDGKGKVQGSYGYKDLKGIERIVEYVADEHGYRAQIKTNEPGTEAQNPADVELDAKPIIVDEPKYAAPQYSAPRPQYHQAPHYAAPAYPRY
;
A
#
# COMPACT_ATOMS: atom_id res chain seq x y z
N MET A 1 50.27 -73.40 31.95
CA MET A 1 50.32 -72.18 32.77
C MET A 1 48.91 -71.57 32.73
N ILE A 2 47.97 -72.10 33.52
CA ILE A 2 47.51 -71.61 34.84
C ILE A 2 46.89 -70.22 34.76
N ALA A 3 45.56 -70.21 34.77
CA ALA A 3 44.71 -69.07 35.05
C ALA A 3 45.01 -68.49 36.43
N LYS A 4 44.93 -67.16 36.57
CA LYS A 4 44.80 -66.48 37.86
C LYS A 4 43.64 -65.50 37.77
N VAL A 5 42.53 -65.94 38.35
CA VAL A 5 41.41 -65.11 38.80
C VAL A 5 41.89 -64.31 40.01
N LEU A 6 41.63 -63.00 40.04
CA LEU A 6 41.42 -62.28 41.28
C LEU A 6 40.16 -61.41 41.15
N LEU A 7 39.29 -61.61 42.14
CA LEU A 7 37.95 -61.10 42.32
C LEU A 7 38.03 -60.09 43.48
N ILE A 8 37.59 -58.85 43.28
CA ILE A 8 37.24 -57.93 44.38
C ILE A 8 35.94 -57.21 44.01
N ALA A 9 35.10 -57.11 45.02
CA ALA A 9 33.66 -56.95 44.98
C ALA A 9 33.17 -55.50 45.04
N ALA A 10 31.89 -55.38 44.66
CA ALA A 10 30.87 -54.44 45.17
C ALA A 10 31.00 -52.95 44.81
N LEU A 11 30.00 -52.44 44.07
CA LEU A 11 28.86 -51.77 44.70
C LEU A 11 27.74 -51.53 43.68
N ALA A 12 26.52 -51.87 44.10
CA ALA A 12 25.30 -51.67 43.36
C ALA A 12 24.94 -50.18 43.28
N GLY A 13 24.51 -49.76 42.09
CA GLY A 13 23.86 -48.47 41.88
C GLY A 13 22.78 -48.64 40.81
N VAL A 14 21.63 -49.18 41.20
CA VAL A 14 20.42 -49.15 40.38
C VAL A 14 19.84 -47.75 40.54
N SER A 15 19.99 -46.89 39.54
CA SER A 15 19.16 -45.70 39.39
C SER A 15 18.06 -46.00 38.38
N LEU A 16 16.93 -46.52 38.89
CA LEU A 16 15.68 -46.59 38.14
C LEU A 16 15.13 -45.17 38.04
N ALA A 17 15.51 -44.44 36.99
CA ALA A 17 14.89 -43.16 36.68
C ALA A 17 13.44 -43.41 36.26
N GLN A 18 12.52 -43.14 37.18
CA GLN A 18 11.09 -43.24 36.98
C GLN A 18 10.69 -42.34 35.79
N HIS A 19 10.21 -42.98 34.73
CA HIS A 19 9.48 -42.32 33.65
C HIS A 19 8.25 -41.64 34.24
N TYR A 20 8.32 -40.33 34.45
CA TYR A 20 7.13 -39.48 34.55
C TYR A 20 7.03 -38.72 33.23
N GLY A 21 6.39 -39.35 32.24
CA GLY A 21 5.95 -38.66 31.03
C GLY A 21 4.83 -37.71 31.41
N ALA A 22 5.06 -36.41 31.26
CA ALA A 22 4.00 -35.42 31.30
C ALA A 22 2.98 -35.73 30.18
N PRO A 23 1.66 -35.53 30.40
CA PRO A 23 0.69 -35.67 29.32
C PRO A 23 1.07 -34.68 28.21
N ALA A 24 1.43 -35.21 27.04
CA ALA A 24 1.64 -34.42 25.85
C ALA A 24 0.28 -33.86 25.43
N TYR A 25 0.01 -32.60 25.79
CA TYR A 25 -1.04 -31.84 25.15
C TYR A 25 -0.63 -31.67 23.69
N GLY A 26 -1.25 -32.45 22.80
CA GLY A 26 -1.08 -32.29 21.37
C GLY A 26 -1.38 -30.86 20.97
N ALA A 27 -0.43 -30.19 20.32
CA ALA A 27 -0.67 -28.89 19.71
C ALA A 27 -1.86 -29.02 18.75
N PRO A 28 -2.79 -28.05 18.69
CA PRO A 28 -3.88 -28.10 17.72
C PRO A 28 -3.26 -28.20 16.32
N ALA A 29 -3.73 -29.16 15.53
CA ALA A 29 -3.42 -29.21 14.11
C ALA A 29 -4.01 -27.95 13.47
N TYR A 30 -3.18 -26.94 13.24
CA TYR A 30 -3.55 -25.78 12.43
C TYR A 30 -3.96 -26.31 11.06
N GLY A 31 -5.21 -26.02 10.67
CA GLY A 31 -5.84 -26.56 9.47
C GLY A 31 -4.99 -26.34 8.22
N HIS A 32 -5.12 -27.26 7.26
CA HIS A 32 -4.57 -27.08 5.93
C HIS A 32 -5.05 -25.74 5.35
N GLU A 33 -4.12 -24.82 5.07
CA GLU A 33 -4.40 -23.71 4.16
C GLU A 33 -4.63 -24.28 2.77
N GLU A 34 -5.89 -24.32 2.33
CA GLU A 34 -6.21 -24.63 0.95
C GLU A 34 -5.72 -23.47 0.07
N LYS A 35 -4.57 -23.66 -0.56
CA LYS A 35 -3.99 -22.68 -1.48
C LYS A 35 -4.69 -22.78 -2.84
N TYR A 36 -5.77 -22.02 -3.00
CA TYR A 36 -6.47 -21.92 -4.28
C TYR A 36 -5.62 -21.19 -5.32
N GLN A 37 -5.53 -21.74 -6.53
CA GLN A 37 -4.93 -21.03 -7.65
C GLN A 37 -5.87 -19.91 -8.12
N PRO A 38 -5.33 -18.74 -8.54
CA PRO A 38 -6.14 -17.68 -9.12
C PRO A 38 -6.97 -18.21 -10.28
N GLN A 39 -8.28 -17.92 -10.26
CA GLN A 39 -9.18 -18.30 -11.34
C GLN A 39 -9.29 -17.15 -12.35
N PRO A 40 -9.52 -17.44 -13.65
CA PRO A 40 -9.88 -16.42 -14.60
C PRO A 40 -11.15 -15.67 -14.18
N TYR A 41 -11.23 -14.39 -14.51
CA TYR A 41 -12.41 -13.57 -14.26
C TYR A 41 -12.65 -12.58 -15.39
N ASP A 42 -13.88 -12.09 -15.47
CA ASP A 42 -14.29 -10.98 -16.31
C ASP A 42 -15.38 -10.22 -15.56
N PHE A 43 -15.26 -8.89 -15.52
CA PHE A 43 -16.32 -8.04 -15.00
C PHE A 43 -16.36 -6.71 -15.75
N GLY A 44 -17.51 -6.06 -15.69
CA GLY A 44 -17.64 -4.68 -16.12
C GLY A 44 -18.89 -4.02 -15.59
N TYR A 45 -18.85 -2.70 -15.55
CA TYR A 45 -19.99 -1.85 -15.19
C TYR A 45 -19.93 -0.53 -15.93
N GLU A 46 -21.08 0.13 -15.98
CA GLU A 46 -21.24 1.51 -16.39
C GLU A 46 -22.23 2.18 -15.42
N THR A 47 -21.95 3.41 -15.01
CA THR A 47 -22.80 4.20 -14.12
C THR A 47 -23.04 5.58 -14.71
N ASN A 48 -24.21 6.13 -14.44
CA ASN A 48 -24.53 7.53 -14.71
C ASN A 48 -24.91 8.19 -13.38
N ASP A 49 -24.34 9.35 -13.07
CA ASP A 49 -24.75 10.14 -11.91
C ASP A 49 -25.87 11.14 -12.27
N ASP A 50 -26.46 11.77 -11.25
CA ASP A 50 -27.53 12.77 -11.42
C ASP A 50 -27.04 14.06 -12.10
N TYR A 51 -25.72 14.23 -12.23
CA TYR A 51 -25.05 15.35 -12.87
C TYR A 51 -24.53 14.98 -14.26
N GLY A 52 -25.10 13.93 -14.89
CA GLY A 52 -24.81 13.53 -16.27
C GLY A 52 -23.38 13.10 -16.55
N THR A 53 -22.63 12.70 -15.53
CA THR A 53 -21.33 12.04 -15.68
C THR A 53 -21.54 10.55 -15.87
N THR A 54 -21.01 10.01 -16.97
CA THR A 54 -20.92 8.57 -17.19
C THR A 54 -19.56 8.08 -16.74
N THR A 55 -19.48 6.97 -15.99
CA THR A 55 -18.23 6.26 -15.69
C THR A 55 -18.36 4.80 -16.09
N PHE A 56 -17.26 4.17 -16.48
CA PHE A 56 -17.25 2.75 -16.82
C PHE A 56 -15.96 2.07 -16.39
N ARG A 57 -16.03 0.75 -16.24
CA ARG A 57 -14.86 -0.13 -16.15
C ARG A 57 -15.19 -1.48 -16.75
N LYS A 58 -14.23 -2.08 -17.45
CA LYS A 58 -14.22 -3.50 -17.81
C LYS A 58 -12.82 -4.06 -17.59
N GLU A 59 -12.73 -5.27 -17.06
CA GLU A 59 -11.45 -5.92 -16.78
C GLU A 59 -11.60 -7.44 -16.86
N SER A 60 -10.58 -8.09 -17.40
CA SER A 60 -10.44 -9.54 -17.34
C SER A 60 -9.05 -9.94 -16.87
N GLY A 61 -9.01 -11.02 -16.08
CA GLY A 61 -7.79 -11.68 -15.64
C GLY A 61 -7.78 -13.12 -16.12
N ASP A 62 -6.61 -13.61 -16.56
CA ASP A 62 -6.46 -14.97 -17.10
C ASP A 62 -6.17 -16.05 -16.03
N GLY A 63 -6.13 -15.67 -14.75
CA GLY A 63 -5.76 -16.54 -13.64
C GLY A 63 -4.27 -16.92 -13.59
N LYS A 64 -3.44 -16.42 -14.52
CA LYS A 64 -2.00 -16.71 -14.63
C LYS A 64 -1.12 -15.49 -14.38
N GLY A 65 -1.73 -14.35 -14.02
CA GLY A 65 -1.03 -13.12 -13.70
C GLY A 65 -1.17 -12.03 -14.77
N LYS A 66 -1.86 -12.30 -15.88
CA LYS A 66 -2.21 -11.27 -16.86
C LYS A 66 -3.58 -10.69 -16.54
N VAL A 67 -3.64 -9.37 -16.41
CA VAL A 67 -4.87 -8.58 -16.26
C VAL A 67 -4.90 -7.55 -17.37
N GLN A 68 -6.05 -7.34 -18.00
CA GLN A 68 -6.23 -6.27 -18.97
C GLN A 68 -7.61 -5.64 -18.82
N GLY A 69 -7.74 -4.37 -19.17
CA GLY A 69 -9.03 -3.71 -19.07
C GLY A 69 -9.02 -2.30 -19.63
N SER A 70 -10.17 -1.66 -19.47
CA SER A 70 -10.26 -0.22 -19.62
C SER A 70 -11.23 0.38 -18.61
N TYR A 71 -10.94 1.60 -18.20
CA TYR A 71 -11.86 2.41 -17.40
C TYR A 71 -11.83 3.85 -17.90
N GLY A 72 -12.88 4.59 -17.55
CA GLY A 72 -12.95 5.99 -17.94
C GLY A 72 -14.20 6.67 -17.44
N TYR A 73 -14.27 7.95 -17.76
CA TYR A 73 -15.45 8.76 -17.50
C TYR A 73 -15.64 9.80 -18.61
N LYS A 74 -16.86 10.33 -18.69
CA LYS A 74 -17.22 11.50 -19.48
C LYS A 74 -18.22 12.33 -18.71
N ASP A 75 -17.93 13.61 -18.50
CA ASP A 75 -18.82 14.54 -17.83
C ASP A 75 -19.79 15.26 -18.80
N LEU A 76 -20.74 16.02 -18.25
CA LEU A 76 -21.69 16.85 -19.03
C LEU A 76 -21.03 17.91 -19.92
N LYS A 77 -19.81 18.33 -19.59
CA LYS A 77 -19.05 19.31 -20.38
C LYS A 77 -18.30 18.63 -21.53
N GLY A 78 -18.39 17.30 -21.64
CA GLY A 78 -17.66 16.51 -22.62
C GLY A 78 -16.19 16.31 -22.27
N ILE A 79 -15.79 16.60 -21.03
CA ILE A 79 -14.46 16.25 -20.52
C ILE A 79 -14.45 14.73 -20.31
N GLU A 80 -13.48 14.06 -20.91
CA GLU A 80 -13.34 12.61 -20.86
C GLU A 80 -11.90 12.18 -20.62
N ARG A 81 -11.77 11.05 -19.92
CA ARG A 81 -10.55 10.27 -19.84
C ARG A 81 -10.88 8.82 -20.10
N ILE A 82 -10.12 8.17 -20.97
CA ILE A 82 -10.16 6.73 -21.21
C ILE A 82 -8.76 6.18 -20.96
N VAL A 83 -8.68 5.13 -20.14
CA VAL A 83 -7.44 4.40 -19.85
C VAL A 83 -7.62 2.96 -20.32
N GLU A 84 -6.77 2.52 -21.23
CA GLU A 84 -6.64 1.13 -21.66
C GLU A 84 -5.35 0.58 -21.07
N TYR A 85 -5.39 -0.58 -20.41
CA TYR A 85 -4.23 -1.09 -19.67
C TYR A 85 -4.06 -2.59 -19.77
N VAL A 86 -2.80 -3.01 -19.54
CA VAL A 86 -2.40 -4.39 -19.35
C VAL A 86 -1.39 -4.47 -18.21
N ALA A 87 -1.55 -5.46 -17.35
CA ALA A 87 -0.58 -5.87 -16.34
C ALA A 87 -0.19 -7.33 -16.62
N ASP A 88 1.10 -7.59 -16.82
CA ASP A 88 1.65 -8.92 -17.04
C ASP A 88 3.14 -8.97 -16.62
N GLU A 89 3.88 -9.96 -17.12
CA GLU A 89 5.31 -10.15 -16.86
C GLU A 89 6.18 -8.93 -17.25
N HIS A 90 5.70 -8.07 -18.15
CA HIS A 90 6.39 -6.84 -18.55
C HIS A 90 5.93 -5.61 -17.74
N GLY A 91 5.30 -5.81 -16.57
CA GLY A 91 4.83 -4.74 -15.70
C GLY A 91 3.44 -4.21 -16.07
N TYR A 92 3.11 -3.01 -15.57
CA TYR A 92 1.86 -2.30 -15.88
C TYR A 92 2.11 -1.29 -16.98
N ARG A 93 1.30 -1.34 -18.04
CA ARG A 93 1.38 -0.44 -19.20
C ARG A 93 -0.01 0.09 -19.53
N ALA A 94 -0.09 1.36 -19.89
CA ALA A 94 -1.37 1.99 -20.20
C ALA A 94 -1.29 2.97 -21.37
N GLN A 95 -2.40 3.07 -22.10
CA GLN A 95 -2.66 4.13 -23.07
C GLN A 95 -3.80 4.98 -22.53
N ILE A 96 -3.60 6.30 -22.47
CA ILE A 96 -4.57 7.25 -21.95
C ILE A 96 -4.95 8.21 -23.06
N LYS A 97 -6.25 8.38 -23.29
CA LYS A 97 -6.81 9.45 -24.13
C LYS A 97 -7.57 10.41 -23.21
N THR A 98 -7.25 11.70 -23.27
CA THR A 98 -7.90 12.70 -22.42
C THR A 98 -8.00 14.05 -23.09
N ASN A 99 -9.06 14.81 -22.79
CA ASN A 99 -9.18 16.22 -23.11
C ASN A 99 -9.23 17.12 -21.86
N GLU A 100 -8.83 16.61 -20.70
CA GLU A 100 -8.87 17.34 -19.43
C GLU A 100 -8.04 18.63 -19.47
N PRO A 101 -8.63 19.78 -19.08
CA PRO A 101 -7.93 21.06 -19.01
C PRO A 101 -6.67 20.98 -18.14
N GLY A 102 -5.58 21.60 -18.60
CA GLY A 102 -4.31 21.64 -17.86
C GLY A 102 -3.48 20.35 -17.90
N THR A 103 -3.89 19.34 -18.65
CA THR A 103 -3.11 18.10 -18.79
C THR A 103 -1.99 18.27 -19.81
N GLU A 104 -0.74 18.17 -19.39
CA GLU A 104 0.38 18.12 -20.32
C GLU A 104 0.52 16.74 -20.97
N ALA A 105 0.86 16.70 -22.26
CA ALA A 105 1.13 15.47 -23.01
C ALA A 105 2.55 14.95 -22.71
N GLN A 106 2.78 14.50 -21.49
CA GLN A 106 4.00 13.80 -21.09
C GLN A 106 3.71 12.31 -20.90
N ASN A 107 4.64 11.45 -21.28
CA ASN A 107 4.55 9.99 -21.14
C ASN A 107 5.38 9.55 -19.91
N PRO A 108 4.81 9.51 -18.69
CA PRO A 108 5.52 9.04 -17.51
C PRO A 108 5.58 7.50 -17.47
N ALA A 109 6.72 6.96 -17.04
CA ALA A 109 6.94 5.51 -16.91
C ALA A 109 6.51 4.76 -18.20
N ASP A 110 5.70 3.71 -18.08
CA ASP A 110 5.18 2.93 -19.21
C ASP A 110 3.74 3.34 -19.61
N VAL A 111 3.47 4.65 -19.60
CA VAL A 111 2.19 5.24 -20.00
C VAL A 111 2.36 6.06 -21.27
N GLU A 112 1.52 5.80 -22.27
CA GLU A 112 1.36 6.64 -23.45
C GLU A 112 0.13 7.55 -23.26
N LEU A 113 0.34 8.87 -23.29
CA LEU A 113 -0.71 9.87 -23.03
C LEU A 113 -1.02 10.69 -24.28
N ASP A 114 -2.17 10.42 -24.92
CA ASP A 114 -2.79 11.26 -25.94
C ASP A 114 -3.67 12.32 -25.26
N ALA A 115 -3.03 13.41 -24.80
CA ALA A 115 -3.72 14.55 -24.21
C ALA A 115 -4.06 15.62 -25.27
N LYS A 116 -5.33 16.00 -25.34
CA LYS A 116 -5.87 17.09 -26.16
C LYS A 116 -6.70 18.05 -25.28
N PRO A 117 -6.06 18.78 -24.35
CA PRO A 117 -6.77 19.62 -23.37
C PRO A 117 -7.67 20.64 -24.05
N ILE A 118 -8.91 20.75 -23.58
CA ILE A 118 -9.79 21.86 -23.94
C ILE A 118 -9.54 23.04 -23.00
N ILE A 119 -9.77 24.26 -23.49
CA ILE A 119 -9.82 25.45 -22.64
C ILE A 119 -11.23 25.52 -22.06
N VAL A 120 -11.32 25.40 -20.74
CA VAL A 120 -12.55 25.69 -20.00
C VAL A 120 -12.37 27.08 -19.39
N ASP A 121 -13.26 28.00 -19.73
CA ASP A 121 -13.34 29.31 -19.07
C ASP A 121 -13.78 29.09 -17.61
N GLU A 122 -12.80 28.83 -16.74
CA GLU A 122 -13.03 28.79 -15.31
C GLU A 122 -13.24 30.22 -14.79
N PRO A 123 -14.29 30.49 -14.00
CA PRO A 123 -14.40 31.75 -13.31
C PRO A 123 -13.21 31.85 -12.34
N LYS A 124 -12.33 32.83 -12.55
CA LYS A 124 -11.24 33.14 -11.62
C LYS A 124 -11.86 33.50 -10.26
N TYR A 125 -11.87 32.55 -9.31
CA TYR A 125 -12.27 32.85 -7.95
C TYR A 125 -11.21 33.77 -7.34
N ALA A 126 -11.52 35.05 -7.18
CA ALA A 126 -10.68 35.95 -6.43
C ALA A 126 -10.69 35.48 -4.97
N ALA A 127 -9.55 34.96 -4.49
CA ALA A 127 -9.42 34.61 -3.08
C ALA A 127 -9.79 35.83 -2.21
N PRO A 128 -10.69 35.71 -1.22
CA PRO A 128 -10.96 36.81 -0.32
C PRO A 128 -9.66 37.21 0.38
N GLN A 129 -9.28 38.48 0.28
CA GLN A 129 -8.11 38.99 0.98
C GLN A 129 -8.39 39.03 2.48
N TYR A 130 -8.02 37.96 3.18
CA TYR A 130 -8.06 37.94 4.63
C TYR A 130 -6.94 38.84 5.17
N SER A 131 -7.31 40.03 5.63
CA SER A 131 -6.38 40.90 6.36
C SER A 131 -6.21 40.33 7.77
N ALA A 132 -5.21 39.48 7.98
CA ALA A 132 -4.86 39.05 9.33
C ALA A 132 -4.44 40.28 10.15
N PRO A 133 -5.02 40.52 11.34
CA PRO A 133 -4.60 41.63 12.19
C PRO A 133 -3.12 41.46 12.55
N ARG A 134 -2.34 42.52 12.37
CA ARG A 134 -0.90 42.51 12.63
C ARG A 134 -0.68 42.30 14.13
N PRO A 135 0.08 41.27 14.57
CA PRO A 135 0.39 41.11 15.98
C PRO A 135 1.21 42.32 16.46
N GLN A 136 0.69 43.04 17.45
CA GLN A 136 1.44 44.08 18.16
C GLN A 136 2.41 43.40 19.12
N TYR A 137 3.65 43.22 18.65
CA TYR A 137 4.74 42.82 19.54
C TYR A 137 5.02 43.95 20.52
N HIS A 138 4.72 43.71 21.80
CA HIS A 138 5.24 44.55 22.87
C HIS A 138 6.74 44.26 22.99
N GLN A 139 7.57 45.31 23.01
CA GLN A 139 9.01 45.21 23.26
C GLN A 139 9.24 44.40 24.54
N ALA A 140 10.10 43.38 24.49
CA ALA A 140 10.46 42.61 25.67
C ALA A 140 11.20 43.51 26.66
N PRO A 141 10.93 43.40 27.98
CA PRO A 141 11.63 44.21 28.98
C PRO A 141 13.13 43.89 28.96
N HIS A 142 13.95 44.93 28.84
CA HIS A 142 15.40 44.82 28.98
C HIS A 142 15.75 44.67 30.46
N TYR A 143 16.29 43.52 30.85
CA TYR A 143 16.85 43.33 32.18
C TYR A 143 18.31 43.82 32.20
N ALA A 144 18.63 44.72 33.11
CA ALA A 144 20.01 45.09 33.40
C ALA A 144 20.71 43.92 34.13
N ALA A 145 21.88 43.52 33.65
CA ALA A 145 22.69 42.50 34.32
C ALA A 145 23.20 43.03 35.67
N PRO A 146 23.15 42.23 36.76
CA PRO A 146 23.64 42.66 38.05
C PRO A 146 25.17 42.82 38.04
N ALA A 147 25.66 43.92 38.61
CA ALA A 147 27.08 44.16 38.81
C ALA A 147 27.58 43.33 40.00
N TYR A 148 28.58 42.47 39.77
CA TYR A 148 29.26 41.76 40.85
C TYR A 148 30.32 42.64 41.51
N PRO A 149 30.40 42.69 42.85
CA PRO A 149 31.49 43.38 43.54
C PRO A 149 32.80 42.61 43.32
N ARG A 150 33.88 43.36 43.07
CA ARG A 150 35.24 42.82 43.10
C ARG A 150 35.79 42.92 44.52
N TYR A 151 36.37 41.83 45.00
CA TYR A 151 37.17 41.79 46.23
C TYR A 151 38.52 42.46 46.01
#